data_AF-A0A933YWS6-F1
#
_entry.id   AF-A0A933YWS6-F1
#
_cell.length_a   1.000
_cell.length_b   1.000
_cell.length_c   1.000
_cell.angle_alpha   90.00
_cell.angle_beta   90.00
_cell.angle_gamma   90.00
#
_symmetry.space_group_name_H-M   'P 1'
#
loop_
_entity.id
_entity.type
_entity.pdbx_description
1 polymer ?
#
loop_
_entity_poly.entity_id
_entity_poly.type
_entity_poly.pdbx_seq_one_letter_code
_entity_poly.pdbx_strand_id
1 'polypeptide(L)' 'MDSLEKQALQVAKEIVVKFIEVGRISPANFAEHFSEIYCEILTTVSGGGVCDPDAAETKKKGA' A
#
# COMPACT_ATOMS: atom_id res chain seq x y z
N MET A 1 -13.71 8.08 -0.61
CA MET A 1 -13.74 6.63 -0.87
C MET A 1 -14.56 6.43 -2.12
N ASP A 2 -14.00 6.92 -3.20
CA ASP A 2 -14.39 6.64 -4.57
C ASP A 2 -14.41 5.11 -4.79
N SER A 3 -15.22 4.64 -5.75
CA SER A 3 -15.38 3.19 -6.00
C SER A 3 -14.03 2.50 -6.26
N LEU A 4 -13.12 3.20 -6.96
CA LEU A 4 -11.78 2.72 -7.28
C LEU A 4 -10.92 2.51 -6.02
N GLU A 5 -10.91 3.47 -5.10
CA GLU A 5 -10.16 3.38 -3.84
C GLU A 5 -10.65 2.20 -2.99
N LYS A 6 -11.98 1.98 -2.94
CA LYS A 6 -12.56 0.85 -2.22
C LYS A 6 -12.14 -0.49 -2.84
N GLN A 7 -12.15 -0.58 -4.18
CA GLN A 7 -11.72 -1.79 -4.89
C GLN A 7 -10.23 -2.06 -4.67
N ALA A 8 -9.38 -1.03 -4.77
CA ALA A 8 -7.95 -1.14 -4.50
C ALA A 8 -7.69 -1.60 -3.06
N LEU A 9 -8.43 -1.06 -2.09
CA LEU A 9 -8.30 -1.44 -0.68
C LEU A 9 -8.72 -2.89 -0.43
N GLN A 10 -9.77 -3.35 -1.11
CA GLN A 10 -10.22 -4.73 -1.00
C GLN A 10 -9.17 -5.70 -1.56
N VAL A 11 -8.66 -5.43 -2.76
CA VAL A 11 -7.64 -6.26 -3.40
C VAL A 11 -6.35 -6.27 -2.57
N ALA A 12 -5.91 -5.13 -2.05
CA ALA A 12 -4.75 -5.04 -1.17
C ALA A 12 -4.91 -5.94 0.07
N LYS A 13 -6.08 -5.92 0.72
CA LYS A 13 -6.37 -6.80 1.88
C LYS A 13 -6.25 -8.27 1.52
N GLU A 14 -6.82 -8.70 0.39
CA GLU A 14 -6.77 -10.10 -0.04
C GLU A 14 -5.34 -10.55 -0.32
N ILE A 15 -4.52 -9.72 -0.99
CA ILE A 15 -3.12 -10.02 -1.27
C ILE A 15 -2.31 -10.15 0.03
N VAL A 16 -2.44 -9.19 0.94
CA VAL A 16 -1.67 -9.24 2.20
C VAL A 16 -2.09 -10.42 3.07
N VAL A 17 -3.39 -10.71 3.17
CA VAL A 17 -3.87 -11.90 3.88
C VAL A 17 -3.31 -13.17 3.25
N LYS A 18 -3.31 -13.29 1.91
CA LYS A 18 -2.72 -14.45 1.22
C LYS A 18 -1.23 -14.59 1.53
N PHE A 19 -0.47 -13.50 1.56
CA PHE A 19 0.96 -13.52 1.90
C PHE A 19 1.20 -13.92 3.36
N ILE A 20 0.30 -13.58 4.27
CA ILE A 20 0.35 -14.07 5.66
C ILE A 20 0.05 -15.57 5.72
N GLU A 21 -0.99 -16.04 5.02
CA GLU A 21 -1.36 -17.46 4.97
C GLU A 21 -0.22 -18.35 4.43
N VAL A 22 0.52 -17.87 3.43
CA VAL A 22 1.65 -18.61 2.83
C VAL A 22 2.99 -18.36 3.54
N GLY A 23 3.00 -17.58 4.62
CA GLY A 23 4.21 -17.31 5.41
C GLY A 23 5.24 -16.38 4.75
N ARG A 24 4.83 -15.54 3.79
CA ARG A 24 5.69 -14.53 3.15
C ARG A 24 5.71 -13.20 3.89
N ILE A 25 4.61 -12.86 4.57
CA ILE A 25 4.50 -11.70 5.47
C ILE A 25 4.11 -12.22 6.85
N SER A 26 4.74 -11.68 7.90
CA SER A 26 4.28 -11.91 9.28
C SER A 26 3.14 -10.96 9.62
N PRO A 27 2.13 -11.37 10.41
CA PRO A 27 1.14 -10.44 10.96
C PRO A 27 1.76 -9.25 11.70
N ALA A 28 2.95 -9.42 12.29
CA ALA A 28 3.65 -8.38 13.04
C ALA A 28 4.15 -7.22 12.17
N ASN A 29 4.50 -7.49 10.90
CA ASN A 29 5.05 -6.50 9.96
C ASN A 29 4.01 -6.10 8.90
N PHE A 30 2.73 -6.32 9.16
CA PHE A 30 1.64 -6.02 8.24
C PHE A 30 1.65 -4.55 7.78
N ALA A 31 1.87 -3.62 8.70
CA ALA A 31 1.78 -2.19 8.43
C ALA A 31 2.84 -1.71 7.42
N GLU A 32 4.03 -2.31 7.45
CA GLU A 32 5.14 -2.00 6.53
C GLU A 32 4.78 -2.38 5.09
N HIS A 33 4.17 -3.55 4.89
CA HIS A 33 3.86 -4.06 3.55
C HIS A 33 2.52 -3.59 2.99
N PHE A 34 1.50 -3.37 3.84
CA PHE A 34 0.16 -3.04 3.38
C PHE A 34 0.12 -1.71 2.61
N SER A 35 0.86 -0.71 3.09
CA SER A 35 0.92 0.60 2.45
C SER A 35 1.51 0.53 1.05
N GLU A 36 2.63 -0.17 0.88
CA GLU A 36 3.31 -0.36 -0.41
C GLU A 36 2.40 -1.08 -1.42
N ILE A 37 1.76 -2.18 -1.00
CA ILE A 37 0.88 -2.98 -1.85
C ILE A 37 -0.36 -2.18 -2.26
N TYR A 38 -1.00 -1.48 -1.32
CA TYR A 38 -2.16 -0.64 -1.64
C TYR A 38 -1.80 0.50 -2.60
N CYS A 39 -0.66 1.15 -2.38
CA CYS A 39 -0.14 2.22 -3.21
C CYS A 39 0.09 1.75 -4.65
N GLU A 40 0.79 0.64 -4.82
CA GLU A 40 1.09 0.05 -6.13
C GLU A 40 -0.19 -0.27 -6.91
N ILE A 41 -1.17 -0.89 -6.25
CA ILE A 41 -2.47 -1.20 -6.86
C ILE A 41 -3.17 0.08 -7.28
N LEU A 42 -3.27 1.07 -6.39
CA LEU A 42 -3.97 2.32 -6.65
C LEU A 42 -3.33 3.08 -7.81
N THR A 43 -2.01 3.16 -7.87
CA THR A 43 -1.24 3.77 -8.96
C THR A 43 -1.48 3.04 -10.28
N THR A 44 -1.44 1.70 -10.26
CA THR A 44 -1.64 0.87 -11.45
C THR A 44 -3.04 1.11 -12.04
N VAL A 45 -4.08 1.10 -11.21
CA VAL A 45 -5.46 1.27 -11.69
C VAL A 45 -5.84 2.72 -12.00
N SER A 46 -5.08 3.68 -11.47
CA SER A 46 -5.29 5.10 -11.75
C SER A 46 -4.56 5.58 -13.02
N GLY A 47 -3.82 4.70 -13.71
CA GLY A 47 -3.20 5.02 -15.00
C GLY A 47 -1.77 5.58 -14.91
N GLY A 48 -1.02 5.24 -13.87
CA GLY A 48 0.45 5.40 -13.88
C GLY A 48 0.99 6.72 -13.32
N GLY A 49 0.40 7.25 -12.26
CA GLY A 49 1.07 8.25 -11.41
C GLY A 49 1.96 7.53 -10.41
N VAL A 50 3.28 7.57 -10.60
CA VAL A 50 4.28 7.03 -9.66
C VAL A 50 3.90 7.40 -8.23
N CYS A 51 3.64 6.40 -7.39
CA CYS A 51 3.56 6.65 -5.97
C CYS A 51 4.98 6.50 -5.43
N ASP A 52 5.56 7.62 -5.01
CA ASP A 52 6.87 7.66 -4.39
C ASP A 52 6.63 7.48 -2.87
N PRO A 53 6.80 6.28 -2.30
CA PRO A 53 6.57 6.06 -0.87
C PRO A 53 7.54 6.86 0.02
N ASP A 54 8.62 7.41 -0.56
CA ASP A 54 9.65 8.21 0.11
C ASP A 54 9.31 9.72 0.21
N ALA A 55 8.27 10.20 -0.49
CA ALA A 55 7.88 11.61 -0.43
C ALA A 55 7.33 12.07 0.94
N ALA A 56 7.10 11.14 1.88
CA ALA A 56 6.55 11.43 3.19
C ALA A 56 7.59 11.87 4.25
N GLU A 57 8.91 11.83 3.97
CA GLU A 57 9.94 12.03 5.01
C GLU A 57 10.89 13.24 4.88
N THR A 58 10.49 14.35 4.21
CA THR A 58 11.33 15.58 4.17
C THR A 58 10.69 16.84 4.76
N LYS A 59 9.80 16.73 5.77
CA LYS A 59 9.26 17.92 6.47
C LYS A 59 9.33 17.87 8.00
N LYS A 60 10.48 17.53 8.56
CA LYS A 60 10.83 17.83 9.97
C LYS A 60 12.32 18.10 10.20
N LYS A 61 12.93 19.00 9.44
CA LYS A 61 14.18 19.65 9.84
C LYS A 61 14.35 21.00 9.14
N GLY A 62 13.87 22.07 9.77
CA GLY A 62 14.13 23.43 9.31
C GLY A 62 13.18 24.45 9.92
N ALA A 63 13.76 25.31 10.76
CA ALA A 63 13.21 26.48 11.48
C ALA A 63 12.44 26.18 12.76
#